data_AF-A0A7J2VVL1-F1
#
_entry.id   AF-A0A7J2VVL1-F1
#
_cell.length_a   1.000
_cell.length_b   1.000
_cell.length_c   1.000
_cell.angle_alpha   90.00
_cell.angle_beta   90.00
_cell.angle_gamma   90.00
#
_symmetry.space_group_name_H-M   'P 1'
#
loop_
_entity.id
_entity.type
_entity.pdbx_description
1 polymer ?
#
loop_
_entity_poly.entity_id
_entity_poly.type
_entity_poly.pdbx_seq_one_letter_code
_entity_poly.pdbx_strand_id
1 'polypeptide(L)'
;MPVITPFDPWKSKLCTCPFKYSFSPYIGCFHGCLYCYASSYIPRFSEVRVKKDIIKKLNREIFKIGQNKYVTIANSNDPYQPIEEKLKLTREALKIFSSHDFKIMIVTKSNLVVRDLDILKKSKAAVSITITTLDENKAKRLEPNAPSPEKRLEAIKILSRNGIPVIVRIDPIIPLINDIEIDNLVRNVVESGARHIVSSTYKVKLDNWGRMKKEFPKEMNRLKDLYFKWGEKINGYYYLPQEYRYKLMKRVFDKAREFNATFAVCREGFVELNSGKTCDGSHLIQSI
;
A
#
# COMPACT_ATOMS: atom_id res chain seq x y z
N MET A 1 -21.95 -5.79 -12.39
CA MET A 1 -21.15 -5.82 -11.15
C MET A 1 -20.89 -4.38 -10.72
N PRO A 2 -21.10 -4.06 -9.44
CA PRO A 2 -20.78 -2.75 -8.88
C PRO A 2 -19.27 -2.44 -9.04
N VAL A 3 -18.96 -1.16 -9.25
CA VAL A 3 -17.60 -0.66 -9.38
C VAL A 3 -17.10 0.00 -8.10
N ILE A 4 -18.02 0.44 -7.24
CA ILE A 4 -17.75 0.80 -5.85
C ILE A 4 -18.36 -0.28 -4.94
N THR A 5 -17.54 -0.90 -4.11
CA THR A 5 -17.99 -1.94 -3.17
C THR A 5 -17.48 -1.65 -1.77
N PRO A 6 -18.15 -2.11 -0.70
CA PRO A 6 -17.55 -2.14 0.62
C PRO A 6 -16.15 -2.79 0.58
N PHE A 7 -15.18 -2.19 1.26
CA PHE A 7 -13.87 -2.78 1.43
C PHE A 7 -13.97 -4.01 2.32
N ASP A 8 -13.72 -5.18 1.75
CA ASP A 8 -13.64 -6.44 2.49
C ASP A 8 -12.19 -6.97 2.47
N PRO A 9 -11.47 -6.92 3.59
CA PRO A 9 -10.14 -7.51 3.74
C PRO A 9 -10.21 -9.05 3.92
N TRP A 10 -11.09 -9.71 3.17
CA TRP A 10 -11.45 -11.13 3.27
C TRP A 10 -11.85 -11.55 4.69
N LYS A 11 -12.63 -10.70 5.38
CA LYS A 11 -13.08 -10.89 6.76
C LYS A 11 -11.94 -11.21 7.74
N SER A 12 -10.72 -10.78 7.42
CA SER A 12 -9.55 -11.08 8.24
C SER A 12 -9.65 -10.35 9.58
N LYS A 13 -9.72 -11.11 10.68
CA LYS A 13 -9.72 -10.57 12.05
C LYS A 13 -8.49 -9.71 12.39
N LEU A 14 -7.40 -9.84 11.61
CA LEU A 14 -6.18 -9.05 11.78
C LEU A 14 -6.27 -7.67 11.09
N CYS A 15 -7.29 -7.40 10.29
CA CYS A 15 -7.47 -6.09 9.67
C CYS A 15 -8.30 -5.20 10.60
N THR A 16 -7.68 -4.10 11.05
CA THR A 16 -8.29 -3.12 11.98
C THR A 16 -8.67 -1.81 11.29
N CYS A 17 -8.65 -1.80 9.96
CA CYS A 17 -8.84 -0.58 9.21
C CYS A 17 -10.31 -0.15 9.24
N PRO A 18 -10.62 1.16 9.33
CA PRO A 18 -11.99 1.62 9.33
C PRO A 18 -12.76 1.16 8.10
N PHE A 19 -14.08 1.11 8.27
CA PHE A 19 -14.99 0.88 7.16
C PHE A 19 -14.78 1.95 6.08
N LYS A 20 -14.69 1.48 4.84
CA LYS A 20 -14.54 2.32 3.65
C LYS A 20 -15.06 1.58 2.43
N TYR A 21 -15.31 2.31 1.37
CA TYR A 21 -15.56 1.74 0.05
C TYR A 21 -14.24 1.50 -0.68
N SER A 22 -14.26 0.60 -1.65
CA SER A 22 -13.13 0.27 -2.50
C SER A 22 -13.54 0.53 -3.94
N PHE A 23 -12.67 1.22 -4.67
CA PHE A 23 -12.75 1.42 -6.11
C PHE A 23 -11.44 1.02 -6.75
N SER A 24 -11.48 0.48 -7.96
CA SER A 24 -10.28 0.11 -8.70
C SER A 24 -10.50 0.26 -10.19
N PRO A 25 -9.79 1.20 -10.85
CA PRO A 25 -9.94 1.42 -12.29
C PRO A 25 -9.37 0.27 -13.11
N TYR A 26 -8.37 -0.43 -12.56
CA TYR A 26 -7.64 -1.50 -13.22
C TYR A 26 -7.84 -2.86 -12.55
N ILE A 27 -7.55 -3.91 -13.31
CA ILE A 27 -7.37 -5.30 -12.86
C ILE A 27 -5.96 -5.71 -13.28
N GLY A 28 -5.20 -6.33 -12.37
CA GLY A 28 -3.79 -6.62 -12.62
C GLY A 28 -2.87 -5.44 -12.32
N CYS A 29 -1.56 -5.70 -12.24
CA CYS A 29 -0.55 -4.69 -11.94
C CYS A 29 0.75 -4.91 -12.73
N PHE A 30 1.18 -3.88 -13.47
CA PHE A 30 2.41 -3.89 -14.27
C PHE A 30 3.69 -3.87 -13.42
N HIS A 31 3.63 -3.35 -12.18
CA HIS A 31 4.79 -3.21 -11.30
C HIS A 31 5.53 -4.54 -11.02
N GLY A 32 4.83 -5.67 -11.11
CA GLY A 32 5.46 -6.99 -11.11
C GLY A 32 6.11 -7.40 -9.78
N CYS A 33 5.71 -6.80 -8.64
CA CYS A 33 6.39 -7.01 -7.37
C CYS A 33 6.41 -8.49 -6.97
N LEU A 34 7.59 -9.04 -6.67
CA LEU A 34 7.79 -10.48 -6.42
C LEU A 34 7.05 -10.98 -5.18
N TYR A 35 6.92 -10.13 -4.15
CA TYR A 35 6.19 -10.43 -2.92
C TYR A 35 4.66 -10.25 -3.07
N CYS A 36 4.16 -9.74 -4.20
CA CYS A 36 2.75 -9.38 -4.35
C CYS A 36 1.84 -10.58 -4.12
N TYR A 37 0.87 -10.43 -3.21
CA TYR A 37 -0.08 -11.49 -2.91
C TYR A 37 -1.23 -11.55 -3.92
N ALA A 38 -1.50 -10.48 -4.67
CA ALA A 38 -2.69 -10.36 -5.52
C ALA A 38 -2.64 -11.31 -6.74
N SER A 39 -1.45 -11.68 -7.21
CA SER A 39 -1.26 -12.70 -8.25
C SER A 39 -1.80 -14.07 -7.88
N SER A 40 -1.93 -14.38 -6.58
CA SER A 40 -2.46 -15.66 -6.13
C SER A 40 -3.97 -15.84 -6.33
N TYR A 41 -4.72 -14.76 -6.57
CA TYR A 41 -6.18 -14.81 -6.75
C TYR A 41 -6.69 -13.98 -7.93
N ILE A 42 -5.84 -13.19 -8.60
CA ILE A 42 -6.18 -12.50 -9.84
C ILE A 42 -5.47 -13.24 -10.99
N PRO A 43 -6.22 -13.99 -11.83
CA PRO A 43 -5.64 -14.66 -12.99
C PRO A 43 -5.02 -13.65 -13.95
N ARG A 44 -3.88 -14.01 -14.55
CA ARG A 44 -3.12 -13.16 -15.50
C ARG A 44 -2.85 -11.78 -14.89
N PHE A 45 -2.28 -11.76 -13.68
CA PHE A 45 -2.08 -10.53 -12.90
C PHE A 45 -1.15 -9.51 -13.57
N SER A 46 -0.18 -9.96 -14.36
CA SER A 46 0.70 -9.10 -15.15
C SER A 46 -0.02 -8.44 -16.34
N GLU A 47 -1.18 -8.96 -16.77
CA GLU A 47 -1.99 -8.38 -17.83
C GLU A 47 -2.94 -7.32 -17.24
N VAL A 48 -2.51 -6.05 -17.34
CA VAL A 48 -3.30 -4.91 -16.91
C VAL A 48 -4.53 -4.76 -17.81
N ARG A 49 -5.70 -4.79 -17.19
CA ARG A 49 -6.99 -4.70 -17.86
C ARG A 49 -7.82 -3.57 -17.28
N VAL A 50 -8.61 -2.94 -18.15
CA VAL A 50 -9.57 -1.90 -17.80
C VAL A 50 -10.96 -2.52 -17.68
N LYS A 51 -11.69 -2.15 -16.62
CA LYS A 51 -13.10 -2.54 -16.51
C LYS A 51 -13.92 -1.73 -17.52
N LYS A 52 -14.72 -2.41 -18.35
CA LYS A 52 -15.59 -1.77 -19.34
C LYS A 52 -16.52 -0.74 -18.67
N ASP A 53 -16.54 0.48 -19.24
CA ASP A 53 -17.37 1.62 -18.83
C ASP A 53 -17.18 2.04 -17.36
N ILE A 54 -15.98 1.86 -16.81
CA ILE A 54 -15.71 2.06 -15.37
C ILE A 54 -16.13 3.44 -14.85
N ILE A 55 -15.81 4.52 -15.58
CA ILE A 55 -16.15 5.90 -15.20
C ILE A 55 -17.65 6.17 -15.32
N LYS A 56 -18.28 5.67 -16.40
CA LYS A 56 -19.74 5.79 -16.59
C LYS A 56 -20.51 5.09 -15.48
N LYS A 57 -20.04 3.92 -15.05
CA LYS A 57 -20.62 3.18 -13.91
C LYS A 57 -20.38 3.91 -12.59
N LEU A 58 -19.18 4.44 -12.37
CA LEU A 58 -18.83 5.23 -11.19
C LEU A 58 -19.80 6.42 -11.01
N ASN A 59 -20.02 7.20 -12.06
CA ASN A 59 -20.98 8.32 -12.05
C ASN A 59 -22.42 7.91 -11.70
N ARG A 60 -22.85 6.70 -12.08
CA ARG A 60 -24.20 6.20 -11.76
C ARG A 60 -24.31 5.65 -10.35
N GLU A 61 -23.26 5.02 -9.86
CA GLU A 61 -23.27 4.31 -8.57
C GLU A 61 -22.98 5.23 -7.38
N ILE A 62 -22.23 6.33 -7.58
CA ILE A 62 -21.80 7.20 -6.49
C ILE A 62 -22.96 7.80 -5.69
N PHE A 63 -24.06 8.16 -6.36
CA PHE A 63 -25.28 8.69 -5.73
C PHE A 63 -25.96 7.70 -4.77
N LYS A 64 -25.70 6.40 -4.92
CA LYS A 64 -26.29 5.35 -4.06
C LYS A 64 -25.60 5.23 -2.71
N ILE A 65 -24.39 5.79 -2.56
CA ILE A 65 -23.56 5.63 -1.36
C ILE A 65 -23.69 6.84 -0.41
N GLY A 66 -23.99 8.02 -0.96
CA GLY A 66 -24.01 9.28 -0.24
C GLY A 66 -22.63 9.92 -0.12
N GLN A 67 -22.56 10.99 0.68
CA GLN A 67 -21.39 11.86 0.83
C GLN A 67 -20.60 11.56 2.12
N ASN A 68 -19.43 12.19 2.27
CA ASN A 68 -18.56 12.10 3.45
C ASN A 68 -18.18 10.65 3.81
N LYS A 69 -18.09 9.78 2.81
CA LYS A 69 -17.66 8.38 2.95
C LYS A 69 -16.18 8.25 2.58
N TYR A 70 -15.48 7.33 3.24
CA TYR A 70 -14.13 6.97 2.83
C TYR A 70 -14.17 6.06 1.60
N VAL A 71 -13.30 6.31 0.63
CA VAL A 71 -13.03 5.40 -0.47
C VAL A 71 -11.53 5.17 -0.60
N THR A 72 -11.11 3.92 -0.69
CA THR A 72 -9.75 3.56 -1.06
C THR A 72 -9.70 3.19 -2.54
N ILE A 73 -8.71 3.74 -3.23
CA ILE A 73 -8.44 3.49 -4.63
C ILE A 73 -7.31 2.46 -4.73
N ALA A 74 -7.64 1.32 -5.33
CA ALA A 74 -6.74 0.21 -5.69
C ALA A 74 -6.04 -0.48 -4.50
N ASN A 75 -6.71 -1.46 -3.88
CA ASN A 75 -6.14 -2.32 -2.82
C ASN A 75 -5.48 -3.62 -3.34
N SER A 76 -5.53 -3.90 -4.63
CA SER A 76 -5.01 -5.16 -5.21
C SER A 76 -4.32 -4.96 -6.54
N ASN A 77 -3.97 -3.72 -6.85
CA ASN A 77 -3.23 -3.26 -8.01
C ASN A 77 -2.74 -1.85 -7.69
N ASP A 78 -2.19 -1.16 -8.67
CA ASP A 78 -1.79 0.23 -8.53
C ASP A 78 -2.68 1.12 -9.41
N PRO A 79 -3.15 2.28 -8.93
CA PRO A 79 -3.99 3.16 -9.73
C PRO A 79 -3.17 4.05 -10.69
N TYR A 80 -1.84 4.12 -10.52
CA TYR A 80 -0.93 4.99 -11.27
C TYR A 80 0.11 4.20 -12.05
N GLN A 81 -0.32 3.10 -12.67
CA GLN A 81 0.48 2.28 -13.57
C GLN A 81 0.78 3.05 -14.87
N PRO A 82 1.77 2.64 -15.69
CA PRO A 82 2.12 3.37 -16.92
C PRO A 82 0.94 3.65 -17.86
N ILE A 83 -0.06 2.76 -17.92
CA ILE A 83 -1.26 2.96 -18.73
C ILE A 83 -2.14 4.14 -18.27
N GLU A 84 -2.06 4.54 -17.00
CA GLU A 84 -2.79 5.68 -16.42
C GLU A 84 -2.29 7.03 -16.95
N GLU A 85 -1.05 7.11 -17.47
CA GLU A 85 -0.55 8.33 -18.14
C GLU A 85 -1.42 8.70 -19.34
N LYS A 86 -1.86 7.69 -20.08
CA LYS A 86 -2.70 7.84 -21.29
C LYS A 86 -4.19 7.85 -20.95
N LEU A 87 -4.65 6.87 -20.16
CA LEU A 87 -6.09 6.65 -19.97
C LEU A 87 -6.73 7.59 -18.93
N LYS A 88 -5.95 8.09 -17.96
CA LYS A 88 -6.41 9.05 -16.93
C LYS A 88 -7.65 8.59 -16.15
N LEU A 89 -7.87 7.28 -15.99
CA LEU A 89 -9.07 6.74 -15.34
C LEU A 89 -9.05 7.00 -13.84
N THR A 90 -7.88 6.89 -13.21
CA THR A 90 -7.72 7.27 -11.80
C THR A 90 -8.00 8.76 -11.64
N ARG A 91 -7.44 9.61 -12.51
CA ARG A 91 -7.69 11.06 -12.49
C ARG A 91 -9.18 11.40 -12.60
N GLU A 92 -9.89 10.80 -13.55
CA GLU A 92 -11.33 11.03 -13.70
C GLU A 92 -12.12 10.52 -12.49
N ALA A 93 -11.75 9.37 -11.92
CA ALA A 93 -12.36 8.89 -10.69
C ALA A 93 -12.12 9.84 -9.50
N LEU A 94 -10.92 10.43 -9.39
CA LEU A 94 -10.62 11.43 -8.36
C LEU A 94 -11.51 12.65 -8.47
N LYS A 95 -11.74 13.17 -9.68
CA LYS A 95 -12.66 14.30 -9.90
C LYS A 95 -14.07 13.97 -9.42
N ILE A 96 -14.57 12.77 -9.74
CA ILE A 96 -15.91 12.32 -9.35
C ILE A 96 -16.03 12.15 -7.84
N PHE A 97 -15.07 11.49 -7.20
CA PHE A 97 -15.09 11.34 -5.74
C PHE A 97 -14.95 12.68 -5.02
N SER A 98 -14.10 13.56 -5.52
CA SER A 98 -13.91 14.91 -5.00
C SER A 98 -15.21 15.72 -5.07
N SER A 99 -15.92 15.71 -6.21
CA SER A 99 -17.17 16.45 -6.38
C SER A 99 -18.34 15.93 -5.56
N HIS A 100 -18.23 14.72 -5.00
CA HIS A 100 -19.26 14.11 -4.13
C HIS A 100 -18.81 14.03 -2.66
N ASP A 101 -17.84 14.85 -2.26
CA ASP A 101 -17.32 14.96 -0.89
C ASP A 101 -16.86 13.63 -0.28
N PHE A 102 -16.22 12.76 -1.08
CA PHE A 102 -15.59 11.56 -0.56
C PHE A 102 -14.24 11.87 0.09
N LYS A 103 -13.93 11.11 1.14
CA LYS A 103 -12.59 11.06 1.74
C LYS A 103 -11.75 10.02 1.00
N ILE A 104 -10.86 10.49 0.14
CA ILE A 104 -10.13 9.67 -0.82
C ILE A 104 -8.83 9.17 -0.21
N MET A 105 -8.63 7.86 -0.23
CA MET A 105 -7.38 7.21 0.11
C MET A 105 -6.78 6.59 -1.14
N ILE A 106 -5.52 6.91 -1.43
CA ILE A 106 -4.80 6.35 -2.58
C ILE A 106 -3.70 5.45 -2.05
N VAL A 107 -3.53 4.25 -2.62
CA VAL A 107 -2.36 3.40 -2.34
C VAL A 107 -1.59 3.20 -3.64
N THR A 108 -0.32 3.59 -3.67
CA THR A 108 0.49 3.51 -4.90
C THR A 108 1.99 3.33 -4.60
N LYS A 109 2.73 2.88 -5.61
CA LYS A 109 4.20 2.93 -5.70
C LYS A 109 4.68 3.99 -6.70
N SER A 110 3.76 4.63 -7.41
CA SER A 110 4.09 5.47 -8.55
C SER A 110 4.18 6.94 -8.17
N ASN A 111 5.20 7.63 -8.67
CA ASN A 111 5.34 9.08 -8.56
C ASN A 111 4.36 9.84 -9.48
N LEU A 112 3.67 9.16 -10.40
CA LEU A 112 2.67 9.77 -11.29
C LEU A 112 1.50 10.40 -10.53
N VAL A 113 1.24 10.01 -9.28
CA VAL A 113 0.26 10.65 -8.40
C VAL A 113 0.47 12.17 -8.25
N VAL A 114 1.70 12.65 -8.40
CA VAL A 114 2.04 14.09 -8.36
C VAL A 114 1.35 14.88 -9.48
N ARG A 115 1.07 14.25 -10.64
CA ARG A 115 0.33 14.87 -11.75
C ARG A 115 -1.04 15.39 -11.30
N ASP A 116 -1.67 14.71 -10.35
CA ASP A 116 -3.05 14.97 -9.95
C ASP A 116 -3.16 15.89 -8.73
N LEU A 117 -2.07 16.58 -8.37
CA LEU A 117 -2.03 17.60 -7.31
C LEU A 117 -3.14 18.64 -7.41
N ASP A 118 -3.50 19.08 -8.62
CA ASP A 118 -4.54 20.07 -8.86
C ASP A 118 -5.92 19.62 -8.36
N ILE A 119 -6.18 18.32 -8.36
CA ILE A 119 -7.40 17.69 -7.82
C ILE A 119 -7.21 17.40 -6.34
N LEU A 120 -6.08 16.81 -5.95
CA LEU A 120 -5.83 16.38 -4.57
C LEU A 120 -5.87 17.54 -3.58
N LYS A 121 -5.35 18.72 -3.95
CA LYS A 121 -5.38 19.93 -3.11
C LYS A 121 -6.78 20.44 -2.80
N LYS A 122 -7.75 20.11 -3.65
CA LYS A 122 -9.16 20.52 -3.51
C LYS A 122 -10.02 19.41 -2.92
N SER A 123 -9.41 18.27 -2.56
CA SER A 123 -10.11 17.07 -2.11
C SER A 123 -9.77 16.75 -0.67
N LYS A 124 -10.69 16.09 0.05
CA LYS A 124 -10.38 15.41 1.31
C LYS A 124 -9.58 14.14 0.99
N ALA A 125 -8.29 14.25 0.72
CA ALA A 125 -7.48 13.14 0.23
C ALA A 125 -6.23 12.86 1.08
N ALA A 126 -5.80 11.61 1.12
CA ALA A 126 -4.49 11.19 1.62
C ALA A 126 -3.86 10.16 0.69
N VAL A 127 -2.54 10.20 0.57
CA VAL A 127 -1.78 9.32 -0.34
C VAL A 127 -0.87 8.41 0.45
N SER A 128 -0.98 7.11 0.21
CA SER A 128 -0.14 6.07 0.77
C SER A 128 0.87 5.61 -0.28
N ILE A 129 2.15 5.93 -0.07
CA ILE A 129 3.25 5.57 -0.96
C ILE A 129 4.01 4.39 -0.38
N THR A 130 4.17 3.31 -1.14
CA THR A 130 4.97 2.16 -0.69
C THR A 130 6.45 2.35 -1.03
N ILE A 131 7.32 2.26 -0.02
CA ILE A 131 8.78 2.19 -0.18
C ILE A 131 9.27 1.05 0.71
N THR A 132 9.83 0.00 0.11
CA THR A 132 10.28 -1.21 0.81
C THR A 132 11.78 -1.19 1.13
N THR A 133 12.57 -0.41 0.40
CA THR A 133 14.03 -0.29 0.53
C THR A 133 14.47 1.02 -0.12
N LEU A 134 15.59 1.60 0.34
CA LEU A 134 16.24 2.74 -0.33
C LEU A 134 17.32 2.28 -1.33
N ASP A 135 17.72 1.02 -1.26
CA ASP A 135 18.67 0.41 -2.19
C ASP A 135 18.00 0.17 -3.55
N GLU A 136 18.45 0.89 -4.58
CA GLU A 136 17.88 0.83 -5.91
C GLU A 136 18.04 -0.55 -6.57
N ASN A 137 19.13 -1.26 -6.31
CA ASN A 137 19.36 -2.60 -6.84
C ASN A 137 18.37 -3.61 -6.22
N LYS A 138 18.17 -3.54 -4.91
CA LYS A 138 17.16 -4.36 -4.23
C LYS A 138 15.75 -4.01 -4.69
N ALA A 139 15.45 -2.72 -4.81
CA ALA A 139 14.14 -2.25 -5.29
C ALA A 139 13.82 -2.78 -6.68
N LYS A 140 14.78 -2.71 -7.63
CA LYS A 140 14.61 -3.22 -8.99
C LYS A 140 14.42 -4.73 -9.03
N ARG A 141 15.07 -5.48 -8.15
CA ARG A 141 14.87 -6.94 -8.04
C ARG A 141 13.52 -7.30 -7.43
N LEU A 142 13.08 -6.59 -6.39
CA LEU A 142 11.80 -6.83 -5.72
C LEU A 142 10.59 -6.33 -6.53
N GLU A 143 10.75 -5.21 -7.22
CA GLU A 143 9.68 -4.40 -7.81
C GLU A 143 10.10 -3.87 -9.21
N PRO A 144 10.34 -4.77 -10.18
CA PRO A 144 11.11 -4.49 -11.40
C PRO A 144 10.59 -3.36 -12.27
N ASN A 145 9.28 -3.12 -12.27
CA ASN A 145 8.65 -2.10 -13.11
C ASN A 145 8.07 -0.93 -12.30
N ALA A 146 8.30 -0.87 -10.99
CA ALA A 146 7.87 0.24 -10.17
C ALA A 146 8.93 1.37 -10.18
N PRO A 147 8.56 2.65 -10.01
CA PRO A 147 9.53 3.74 -9.94
C PRO A 147 10.58 3.54 -8.84
N SER A 148 11.77 4.11 -9.02
CA SER A 148 12.87 3.98 -8.05
C SER A 148 12.47 4.54 -6.67
N PRO A 149 13.10 4.07 -5.57
CA PRO A 149 12.87 4.62 -4.23
C PRO A 149 13.04 6.14 -4.17
N GLU A 150 14.04 6.68 -4.87
CA GLU A 150 14.29 8.13 -4.96
C GLU A 150 13.09 8.89 -5.55
N LYS A 151 12.54 8.42 -6.68
CA LYS A 151 11.34 9.03 -7.29
C LYS A 151 10.13 9.01 -6.34
N ARG A 152 10.02 7.97 -5.52
CA ARG A 152 8.95 7.85 -4.53
C ARG A 152 9.17 8.79 -3.34
N LEU A 153 10.41 8.93 -2.87
CA LEU A 153 10.76 9.94 -1.86
C LEU A 153 10.46 11.35 -2.35
N GLU A 154 10.81 11.66 -3.60
CA GLU A 154 10.51 12.97 -4.18
C GLU A 154 8.99 13.20 -4.29
N ALA A 155 8.22 12.18 -4.66
CA ALA A 155 6.76 12.27 -4.63
C ALA A 155 6.21 12.55 -3.22
N ILE A 156 6.77 11.93 -2.17
CA ILE A 156 6.41 12.23 -0.78
C ILE A 156 6.66 13.71 -0.46
N LYS A 157 7.86 14.23 -0.81
CA LYS A 157 8.22 15.65 -0.58
C LYS A 157 7.26 16.59 -1.29
N ILE A 158 6.99 16.37 -2.57
CA ILE A 158 6.12 17.22 -3.38
C ILE A 158 4.68 17.23 -2.85
N LEU A 159 4.13 16.05 -2.51
CA LEU A 159 2.78 15.93 -1.95
C LEU A 159 2.68 16.61 -0.59
N SER A 160 3.63 16.36 0.31
CA SER A 160 3.66 16.92 1.66
C SER A 160 3.79 18.45 1.65
N ARG A 161 4.69 19.00 0.81
CA ARG A 161 4.83 20.46 0.59
C ARG A 161 3.55 21.12 0.07
N ASN A 162 2.70 20.37 -0.62
CA ASN A 162 1.40 20.85 -1.11
C ASN A 162 0.25 20.60 -0.13
N GLY A 163 0.54 20.22 1.11
CA GLY A 163 -0.45 20.02 2.16
C GLY A 163 -1.22 18.70 2.05
N ILE A 164 -0.83 17.79 1.16
CA ILE A 164 -1.47 16.47 1.04
C ILE A 164 -0.89 15.55 2.12
N PRO A 165 -1.72 14.98 3.01
CA PRO A 165 -1.24 14.00 3.97
C PRO A 165 -0.65 12.77 3.27
N VAL A 166 0.59 12.45 3.64
CA VAL A 166 1.29 11.28 3.11
C VAL A 166 1.49 10.22 4.19
N ILE A 167 1.05 9.01 3.86
CA ILE A 167 1.31 7.77 4.58
C ILE A 167 2.42 7.05 3.82
N VAL A 168 3.36 6.44 4.52
CA VAL A 168 4.34 5.55 3.87
C VAL A 168 4.11 4.11 4.31
N ARG A 169 4.06 3.20 3.33
CA ARG A 169 4.00 1.77 3.60
C ARG A 169 5.40 1.17 3.46
N ILE A 170 5.95 0.70 4.57
CA ILE A 170 7.12 -0.18 4.60
C ILE A 170 6.56 -1.61 4.67
N ASP A 171 5.93 -2.02 3.58
CA ASP A 171 5.06 -3.19 3.53
C ASP A 171 5.30 -3.95 2.21
N PRO A 172 6.05 -5.07 2.22
CA PRO A 172 6.53 -5.81 3.39
C PRO A 172 7.99 -5.53 3.80
N ILE A 173 8.29 -5.83 5.05
CA ILE A 173 9.64 -6.15 5.55
C ILE A 173 9.90 -7.63 5.33
N ILE A 174 10.98 -7.95 4.63
CA ILE A 174 11.45 -9.29 4.30
C ILE A 174 12.83 -9.48 4.94
N PRO A 175 12.97 -10.40 5.92
CA PRO A 175 14.24 -10.62 6.59
C PRO A 175 15.34 -11.01 5.59
N LEU A 176 16.59 -10.63 5.89
CA LEU A 176 17.77 -10.85 5.02
C LEU A 176 17.74 -10.09 3.68
N ILE A 177 16.69 -9.34 3.36
CA ILE A 177 16.58 -8.56 2.11
C ILE A 177 16.58 -7.06 2.42
N ASN A 178 15.57 -6.58 3.16
CA ASN A 178 15.38 -5.14 3.43
C ASN A 178 15.17 -4.79 4.92
N ASP A 179 15.41 -5.74 5.83
CA ASP A 179 15.22 -5.56 7.28
C ASP A 179 16.39 -4.81 7.96
N ILE A 180 17.59 -4.87 7.39
CA ILE A 180 18.77 -4.18 7.95
C ILE A 180 18.61 -2.66 7.90
N GLU A 181 17.96 -2.14 6.85
CA GLU A 181 17.86 -0.71 6.55
C GLU A 181 16.62 -0.01 7.14
N ILE A 182 15.81 -0.71 7.97
CA ILE A 182 14.55 -0.19 8.54
C ILE A 182 14.75 1.21 9.13
N ASP A 183 15.78 1.40 9.95
CA ASP A 183 15.97 2.65 10.68
C ASP A 183 16.28 3.83 9.75
N ASN A 184 17.11 3.58 8.74
CA ASN A 184 17.47 4.57 7.73
C ASN A 184 16.28 4.89 6.82
N LEU A 185 15.51 3.87 6.43
CA LEU A 185 14.30 4.04 5.64
C LEU A 185 13.26 4.88 6.38
N VAL A 186 12.96 4.56 7.64
CA VAL A 186 12.02 5.32 8.47
C VAL A 186 12.43 6.79 8.59
N ARG A 187 13.71 7.07 8.87
CA ARG A 187 14.23 8.44 8.91
C ARG A 187 13.94 9.19 7.60
N ASN A 188 14.38 8.63 6.47
CA ASN A 188 14.28 9.30 5.16
C ASN A 188 12.84 9.58 4.73
N VAL A 189 11.91 8.66 5.03
CA VAL A 189 10.51 8.84 4.63
C VAL A 189 9.80 9.88 5.49
N VAL A 190 10.13 9.96 6.79
CA VAL A 190 9.58 11.00 7.68
C VAL A 190 10.18 12.37 7.38
N GLU A 191 11.48 12.46 7.16
CA GLU A 191 12.16 13.69 6.72
C GLU A 191 11.64 14.17 5.35
N SER A 192 11.20 13.25 4.49
CA SER A 192 10.53 13.59 3.22
C SER A 192 9.10 14.10 3.41
N GLY A 193 8.53 14.01 4.61
CA GLY A 193 7.24 14.58 4.96
C GLY A 193 6.11 13.57 5.20
N ALA A 194 6.42 12.27 5.35
CA ALA A 194 5.44 11.27 5.76
C ALA A 194 5.00 11.48 7.22
N ARG A 195 3.69 11.37 7.51
CA ARG A 195 3.13 11.59 8.86
C ARG A 195 2.67 10.31 9.56
N HIS A 196 2.49 9.24 8.79
CA HIS A 196 2.06 7.94 9.28
C HIS A 196 2.81 6.84 8.54
N ILE A 197 3.26 5.82 9.26
CA ILE A 197 3.92 4.64 8.71
C ILE A 197 3.04 3.42 8.93
N VAL A 198 2.80 2.67 7.86
CA VAL A 198 2.17 1.36 7.92
C VAL A 198 3.20 0.31 7.58
N SER A 199 3.38 -0.70 8.42
CA SER A 199 4.31 -1.79 8.13
C SER A 199 3.71 -3.16 8.35
N SER A 200 4.29 -4.14 7.67
CA SER A 200 3.99 -5.54 7.86
C SER A 200 5.17 -6.40 7.45
N THR A 201 5.23 -7.62 7.95
CA THR A 201 6.19 -8.61 7.49
C THR A 201 5.71 -9.28 6.21
N TYR A 202 6.65 -9.86 5.46
CA TYR A 202 6.30 -10.59 4.25
C TYR A 202 5.40 -11.79 4.55
N LYS A 203 4.21 -11.78 3.94
CA LYS A 203 3.18 -12.81 4.07
C LYS A 203 3.25 -13.74 2.87
N VAL A 204 3.64 -14.97 3.12
CA VAL A 204 3.98 -15.94 2.09
C VAL A 204 2.73 -16.67 1.57
N LYS A 205 2.64 -16.74 0.25
CA LYS A 205 1.87 -17.72 -0.51
C LYS A 205 2.82 -18.48 -1.41
N LEU A 206 2.47 -19.70 -1.80
CA LEU A 206 3.35 -20.53 -2.64
C LEU A 206 3.73 -19.84 -3.96
N ASP A 207 2.79 -19.09 -4.56
CA ASP A 207 3.04 -18.27 -5.75
C ASP A 207 4.13 -17.21 -5.53
N ASN A 208 3.97 -16.35 -4.51
CA ASN A 208 4.94 -15.28 -4.27
C ASN A 208 6.28 -15.83 -3.74
N TRP A 209 6.26 -16.94 -2.99
CA TRP A 209 7.47 -17.64 -2.57
C TRP A 209 8.29 -18.14 -3.75
N GLY A 210 7.64 -18.74 -4.76
CA GLY A 210 8.33 -19.23 -5.95
C GLY A 210 9.07 -18.12 -6.70
N ARG A 211 8.41 -16.97 -6.87
CA ARG A 211 9.00 -15.77 -7.49
C ARG A 211 10.15 -15.20 -6.67
N MET A 212 9.96 -15.06 -5.36
CA MET A 212 11.01 -14.61 -4.44
C MET A 212 12.20 -15.57 -4.42
N LYS A 213 11.98 -16.89 -4.41
CA LYS A 213 13.06 -17.90 -4.39
C LYS A 213 13.85 -17.92 -5.69
N LYS A 214 13.20 -17.67 -6.83
CA LYS A 214 13.88 -17.55 -8.12
C LYS A 214 14.87 -16.38 -8.12
N GLU A 215 14.47 -15.24 -7.58
CA GLU A 215 15.29 -14.02 -7.57
C GLU A 215 16.30 -13.98 -6.41
N PHE A 216 15.92 -14.48 -5.23
CA PHE A 216 16.70 -14.43 -3.99
C PHE A 216 16.93 -15.85 -3.41
N PRO A 217 17.57 -16.77 -4.16
CA PRO A 217 17.63 -18.17 -3.76
C PRO A 217 18.35 -18.38 -2.42
N LYS A 218 19.41 -17.62 -2.16
CA LYS A 218 20.21 -17.73 -0.92
C LYS A 218 19.39 -17.32 0.30
N GLU A 219 18.74 -16.16 0.24
CA GLU A 219 17.93 -15.61 1.31
C GLU A 219 16.70 -16.49 1.55
N MET A 220 15.97 -16.85 0.50
CA MET A 220 14.77 -17.66 0.61
C MET A 220 15.06 -19.09 1.11
N ASN A 221 16.22 -19.67 0.77
CA ASN A 221 16.62 -20.96 1.35
C ASN A 221 16.85 -20.85 2.86
N ARG A 222 17.47 -19.76 3.35
CA ARG A 222 17.66 -19.52 4.79
C ARG A 222 16.35 -19.25 5.53
N LEU A 223 15.38 -18.63 4.85
CA LEU A 223 14.06 -18.33 5.40
C LEU A 223 13.08 -19.50 5.33
N LYS A 224 13.39 -20.56 4.59
CA LYS A 224 12.46 -21.66 4.30
C LYS A 224 11.86 -22.25 5.58
N ASP A 225 12.71 -22.71 6.49
CA ASP A 225 12.22 -23.34 7.72
C ASP A 225 11.58 -22.31 8.66
N LEU A 226 12.05 -21.05 8.63
CA LEU A 226 11.45 -19.95 9.40
C LEU A 226 9.99 -19.67 9.01
N TYR A 227 9.63 -19.83 7.74
CA TYR A 227 8.25 -19.70 7.30
C TYR A 227 7.45 -21.00 7.37
N PHE A 228 8.01 -22.13 6.96
CA PHE A 228 7.25 -23.36 6.76
C PHE A 228 7.33 -24.37 7.90
N LYS A 229 8.32 -24.26 8.80
CA LYS A 229 8.49 -25.16 9.95
C LYS A 229 8.21 -24.45 11.27
N TRP A 230 8.75 -23.25 11.46
CA TRP A 230 8.62 -22.49 12.72
C TRP A 230 7.62 -21.33 12.64
N GLY A 231 7.18 -20.99 11.42
CA GLY A 231 6.22 -19.93 11.17
C GLY A 231 4.78 -20.29 11.51
N GLU A 232 3.88 -19.32 11.35
CA GLU A 232 2.45 -19.48 11.61
C GLU A 232 1.66 -19.51 10.31
N LYS A 233 0.59 -20.31 10.24
CA LYS A 233 -0.32 -20.31 9.10
C LYS A 233 -1.63 -19.61 9.46
N ILE A 234 -1.83 -18.41 8.92
CA ILE A 234 -3.00 -17.58 9.23
C ILE A 234 -3.75 -17.22 7.95
N ASN A 235 -5.03 -17.58 7.85
CA ASN A 235 -5.90 -17.27 6.70
C ASN A 235 -5.28 -17.65 5.33
N GLY A 236 -4.58 -18.79 5.27
CA GLY A 236 -3.95 -19.30 4.04
C GLY A 236 -2.61 -18.67 3.66
N TYR A 237 -2.03 -17.83 4.52
CA TYR A 237 -0.68 -17.29 4.37
C TYR A 237 0.26 -17.90 5.41
N TYR A 238 1.54 -18.05 5.06
CA TYR A 238 2.61 -18.36 6.02
C TYR A 238 3.23 -17.06 6.52
N TYR A 239 3.30 -16.91 7.83
CA TYR A 239 3.87 -15.79 8.56
C TYR A 239 5.17 -16.27 9.22
N LEU A 240 6.08 -15.33 9.47
CA LEU A 240 7.20 -15.57 10.39
C LEU A 240 6.67 -15.90 11.80
N PRO A 241 7.50 -16.51 12.67
CA PRO A 241 7.14 -16.71 14.07
C PRO A 241 6.73 -15.39 14.73
N GLN A 242 5.71 -15.44 15.59
CA GLN A 242 5.11 -14.25 16.23
C GLN A 242 6.16 -13.31 16.84
N GLU A 243 7.10 -13.84 17.63
CA GLU A 243 8.15 -13.04 18.27
C GLU A 243 9.04 -12.31 17.26
N TYR A 244 9.35 -12.96 16.13
CA TYR A 244 10.16 -12.38 15.08
C TYR A 244 9.43 -11.22 14.40
N ARG A 245 8.14 -11.40 14.10
CA ARG A 245 7.29 -10.34 13.54
C ARG A 245 7.16 -9.18 14.51
N TYR A 246 6.95 -9.47 15.80
CA TYR A 246 6.84 -8.44 16.83
C TYR A 246 8.11 -7.59 16.91
N LYS A 247 9.30 -8.22 16.96
CA LYS A 247 10.58 -7.52 16.98
C LYS A 247 10.76 -6.57 15.79
N LEU A 248 10.42 -7.02 14.58
CA LEU A 248 10.49 -6.18 13.38
C LEU A 248 9.51 -5.00 13.44
N MET A 249 8.25 -5.26 13.81
CA MET A 249 7.24 -4.20 13.90
C MET A 249 7.55 -3.20 15.02
N LYS A 250 8.05 -3.68 16.16
CA LYS A 250 8.48 -2.84 17.29
C LYS A 250 9.62 -1.91 16.88
N ARG A 251 10.59 -2.40 16.09
CA ARG A 251 11.68 -1.57 15.55
C ARG A 251 11.16 -0.43 14.68
N VAL A 252 10.23 -0.71 13.77
CA VAL A 252 9.60 0.34 12.94
C VAL A 252 8.82 1.33 13.80
N PHE A 253 8.05 0.83 14.77
CA PHE A 253 7.30 1.65 15.71
C PHE A 253 8.19 2.61 16.51
N ASP A 254 9.26 2.11 17.11
CA ASP A 254 10.18 2.91 17.91
C ASP A 254 10.83 3.99 17.07
N LYS A 255 11.26 3.64 15.86
CA LYS A 255 11.85 4.62 14.95
C LYS A 255 10.83 5.64 14.46
N ALA A 256 9.60 5.23 14.15
CA ALA A 256 8.55 6.17 13.76
C ALA A 256 8.29 7.21 14.86
N ARG A 257 8.25 6.76 16.13
CA ARG A 257 8.09 7.65 17.29
C ARG A 257 9.28 8.59 17.49
N GLU A 258 10.51 8.12 17.30
CA GLU A 258 11.71 8.96 17.36
C GLU A 258 11.62 10.16 16.40
N PHE A 259 11.02 9.98 15.22
CA PHE A 259 10.84 11.03 14.21
C PHE A 259 9.45 11.70 14.24
N ASN A 260 8.68 11.54 15.33
CA ASN A 260 7.34 12.13 15.49
C ASN A 260 6.31 11.71 14.41
N ALA A 261 6.49 10.54 13.81
CA ALA A 261 5.50 9.93 12.93
C ALA A 261 4.65 8.92 13.71
N THR A 262 3.37 8.85 13.35
CA THR A 262 2.50 7.78 13.87
C THR A 262 2.75 6.47 13.13
N PHE A 263 2.42 5.34 13.75
CA PHE A 263 2.66 4.01 13.19
C PHE A 263 1.42 3.12 13.33
N ALA A 264 1.26 2.18 12.41
CA ALA A 264 0.34 1.06 12.55
C ALA A 264 0.85 -0.21 11.86
N VAL A 265 0.50 -1.36 12.41
CA VAL A 265 0.73 -2.66 11.76
C VAL A 265 -0.39 -3.02 10.79
N CYS A 266 -0.03 -3.61 9.65
CA CYS A 266 -0.99 -4.13 8.68
C CYS A 266 -1.10 -5.66 8.78
N ARG A 267 -2.20 -6.13 9.39
CA ARG A 267 -2.51 -7.56 9.52
C ARG A 267 -1.40 -8.39 10.21
N GLU A 268 -0.81 -7.82 11.27
CA GLU A 268 0.19 -8.52 12.10
C GLU A 268 -0.35 -8.97 13.47
N GLY A 269 -1.48 -8.40 13.91
CA GLY A 269 -2.09 -8.70 15.21
C GLY A 269 -1.56 -7.88 16.40
N PHE A 270 -0.52 -7.07 16.20
CA PHE A 270 0.11 -6.25 17.25
C PHE A 270 -0.51 -4.86 17.35
N VAL A 271 -1.80 -4.80 17.69
CA VAL A 271 -2.56 -3.54 17.74
C VAL A 271 -2.06 -2.57 18.80
N GLU A 272 -1.38 -3.07 19.82
CA GLU A 272 -0.68 -2.32 20.86
C GLU A 272 0.48 -1.47 20.32
N LEU A 273 0.98 -1.78 19.12
CA LEU A 273 1.97 -0.95 18.43
C LEU A 273 1.33 0.17 17.61
N ASN A 274 0.00 0.22 17.46
CA ASN A 274 -0.64 1.28 16.69
C ASN A 274 -0.68 2.58 17.50
N SER A 275 0.06 3.59 17.06
CA SER A 275 0.02 4.95 17.64
C SER A 275 -0.85 5.93 16.85
N GLY A 276 -1.22 5.60 15.61
CA GLY A 276 -2.19 6.37 14.82
C GLY A 276 -3.65 6.03 15.19
N LYS A 277 -4.57 6.99 15.02
CA LYS A 277 -6.01 6.76 15.29
C LYS A 277 -6.64 5.69 14.39
N THR A 278 -6.07 5.45 13.21
CA THR A 278 -6.53 4.44 12.25
C THR A 278 -5.37 3.73 11.59
N CYS A 279 -5.56 2.44 11.26
CA CYS A 279 -4.55 1.55 10.65
C CYS A 279 -3.93 2.15 9.36
N ASP A 280 -4.75 2.84 8.57
CA ASP A 280 -4.49 3.13 7.16
C ASP A 280 -4.15 4.61 6.94
N GLY A 281 -4.02 5.37 8.04
CA GLY A 281 -3.78 6.80 8.02
C GLY A 281 -4.98 7.64 7.59
N SER A 282 -6.17 7.06 7.45
CA SER A 282 -7.41 7.81 7.14
C SER A 282 -7.69 8.97 8.10
N HIS A 283 -7.24 8.86 9.36
CA HIS A 283 -7.34 9.91 10.37
C HIS A 283 -6.57 11.20 10.04
N LEU A 284 -5.63 11.14 9.09
CA LEU A 284 -4.91 12.33 8.62
C LEU A 284 -5.74 13.16 7.64
N ILE A 285 -6.82 12.61 7.07
CA ILE A 285 -7.76 13.36 6.25
C ILE A 285 -8.56 14.26 7.20
N GLN A 286 -8.30 15.56 7.15
CA GLN A 286 -9.01 16.53 7.96
C GLN A 286 -10.51 16.51 7.61
N SER A 287 -11.35 16.54 8.64
CA SER A 287 -12.75 16.93 8.47
C SER A 287 -12.74 18.44 8.30
N ILE A 288 -13.21 18.92 7.14
CA ILE A 288 -13.61 20.33 6.97
C ILE A 288 -14.87 20.54 7.81
#